data_AF-A0AAE0EHF8-F1
#
_entry.id   AF-A0AAE0EHF8-F1
#
_cell.length_a   1.000
_cell.length_b   1.000
_cell.length_c   1.000
_cell.angle_alpha   90.00
_cell.angle_beta   90.00
_cell.angle_gamma   90.00
#
_symmetry.space_group_name_H-M   'P 1'
#
loop_
_entity.id
_entity.type
_entity.pdbx_description
1 polymer ?
#
loop_
_entity_poly.entity_id
_entity_poly.type
_entity_poly.pdbx_seq_one_letter_code
_entity_poly.pdbx_strand_id
1 'polypeptide(L)'
;MRLVKSRLSLLQGGFVSIQLLKVGYPWIVKSDGPQQGKGDVKDAMKSMEKGRAATASSTKKLMNFSENFEAKLFLSRVHQDTSGADLKSGALGLKTDLKGQTQQRKLLVKDNFDCFVSCKTTIDGILVYIESKLKQIEDNPEGSETSHLFNLMQGVNSRASCAFKPLFERQVGINGEDKVCPRNASKVQNIV
;
A
#
# COMPACT_ATOMS: atom_id res chain seq x y z
N MET A 1 1.54 -12.31 -58.95
CA MET A 1 0.43 -11.79 -58.13
C MET A 1 0.94 -11.45 -56.74
N ARG A 2 0.74 -10.20 -56.31
CA ARG A 2 0.99 -9.70 -54.96
C ARG A 2 -0.23 -10.04 -54.09
N LEU A 3 -0.03 -10.37 -52.80
CA LEU A 3 -0.92 -9.99 -51.69
C LEU A 3 -0.19 -10.34 -50.36
N VAL A 4 0.59 -9.41 -49.80
CA VAL A 4 0.29 -8.48 -48.67
C VAL A 4 0.51 -9.09 -47.28
N LYS A 5 1.50 -8.51 -46.57
CA LYS A 5 1.81 -8.60 -45.14
C LYS A 5 0.60 -8.21 -44.28
N SER A 6 0.44 -8.84 -43.12
CA SER A 6 -0.07 -8.15 -41.92
C SER A 6 0.60 -8.67 -40.65
N ARG A 7 1.28 -7.75 -39.98
CA ARG A 7 1.68 -7.82 -38.57
C ARG A 7 0.43 -7.78 -37.71
N LEU A 8 0.37 -8.59 -36.66
CA LEU A 8 -0.38 -8.23 -35.46
C LEU A 8 0.29 -8.85 -34.22
N SER A 9 1.13 -8.04 -33.60
CA SER A 9 1.46 -8.13 -32.17
C SER A 9 0.32 -7.48 -31.38
N LEU A 10 -0.15 -8.09 -30.28
CA LEU A 10 -0.47 -7.43 -29.00
C LEU A 10 -1.11 -8.40 -27.98
N LEU A 11 -0.46 -8.44 -26.82
CA LEU A 11 -0.99 -8.56 -25.46
C LEU A 11 -1.78 -9.82 -25.07
N GLN A 12 -1.00 -10.80 -24.63
CA GLN A 12 -1.42 -11.81 -23.67
C GLN A 12 -1.35 -11.20 -22.26
N GLY A 13 -2.44 -10.54 -21.84
CA GLY A 13 -2.65 -10.11 -20.46
C GLY A 13 -3.32 -11.24 -19.67
N GLY A 14 -2.52 -12.01 -18.94
CA GLY A 14 -3.02 -13.12 -18.14
C GLY A 14 -2.16 -13.33 -16.89
N PHE A 15 -2.80 -13.10 -15.75
CA PHE A 15 -2.46 -13.62 -14.42
C PHE A 15 -1.08 -13.27 -13.83
N VAL A 16 -1.14 -12.35 -12.87
CA VAL A 16 -0.24 -12.33 -11.71
C VAL A 16 -0.30 -13.71 -11.05
N SER A 17 0.77 -14.48 -11.20
CA SER A 17 1.03 -15.66 -10.38
C SER A 17 2.42 -15.50 -9.80
N ILE A 18 2.47 -15.08 -8.54
CA ILE A 18 3.68 -15.12 -7.72
C ILE A 18 4.00 -16.61 -7.56
N GLN A 19 4.83 -17.15 -8.44
CA GLN A 19 5.43 -18.47 -8.26
C GLN A 19 6.52 -18.35 -7.19
N LEU A 20 6.09 -18.28 -5.94
CA LEU A 20 6.91 -18.63 -4.79
C LEU A 20 6.96 -20.17 -4.71
N LEU A 21 7.65 -20.79 -5.68
CA LEU A 21 7.87 -22.23 -5.69
C LEU A 21 9.33 -22.52 -5.33
N LYS A 22 9.51 -22.79 -4.03
CA LYS A 22 10.42 -23.78 -3.45
C LYS A 22 11.58 -24.23 -4.36
N VAL A 23 12.68 -23.47 -4.36
CA VAL A 23 13.99 -24.08 -4.65
C VAL A 23 14.47 -24.70 -3.35
N GLY A 24 14.12 -25.97 -3.16
CA GLY A 24 14.72 -26.80 -2.13
C GLY A 24 16.21 -26.93 -2.40
N TYR A 25 17.03 -26.75 -1.37
CA TYR A 25 18.45 -27.07 -1.42
C TYR A 25 18.60 -28.58 -1.15
N PRO A 26 18.99 -29.40 -2.15
CA PRO A 26 19.19 -30.83 -1.98
C PRO A 26 20.69 -31.09 -1.83
N TRP A 27 21.26 -30.74 -0.67
CA TRP A 27 22.55 -31.30 -0.27
C TRP A 27 22.70 -31.20 1.25
N ILE A 28 22.29 -32.24 1.98
CA ILE A 28 22.99 -32.63 3.20
C ILE A 28 23.11 -34.14 3.15
N VAL A 29 24.37 -34.56 3.12
CA VAL A 29 24.87 -35.93 3.07
C VAL A 29 24.17 -36.80 4.11
N LYS A 30 23.66 -37.94 3.67
CA LYS A 30 23.16 -39.02 4.51
C LYS A 30 24.37 -39.62 5.24
N SER A 31 24.54 -39.28 6.51
CA SER A 31 25.50 -39.95 7.40
C SER A 31 24.78 -41.12 8.07
N ASP A 32 25.11 -42.33 7.65
CA ASP A 32 24.78 -43.53 8.41
C ASP A 32 25.71 -43.60 9.64
N GLY A 33 25.15 -43.75 10.83
CA GLY A 33 25.88 -43.87 12.10
C GLY A 33 24.98 -44.34 13.26
N PRO A 34 25.54 -44.97 14.31
CA PRO A 34 25.12 -46.30 14.78
C PRO A 34 24.07 -46.32 15.89
N GLN A 35 23.48 -47.52 16.07
CA GLN A 35 22.66 -47.90 17.22
C GLN A 35 23.46 -47.98 18.51
N GLN A 36 22.88 -47.54 19.63
CA GLN A 36 22.95 -48.08 21.01
C GLN A 36 22.19 -47.05 21.89
N GLY A 37 21.25 -47.35 22.79
CA GLY A 37 21.32 -48.22 23.95
C GLY A 37 20.71 -47.42 25.12
N LYS A 38 19.61 -47.92 25.71
CA LYS A 38 18.88 -47.25 26.81
C LYS A 38 19.68 -47.34 28.12
N GLY A 39 19.90 -46.21 28.77
CA GLY A 39 20.45 -46.12 30.14
C GLY A 39 20.04 -44.82 30.82
N ASP A 40 19.23 -44.96 31.87
CA ASP A 40 18.90 -44.08 33.01
C ASP A 40 19.02 -42.54 32.84
N VAL A 41 17.87 -41.91 32.60
CA VAL A 41 17.68 -40.53 32.08
C VAL A 41 17.49 -39.45 33.16
N LYS A 42 17.58 -39.74 34.45
CA LYS A 42 16.95 -38.84 35.45
C LYS A 42 17.85 -37.73 36.01
N ASP A 43 19.16 -37.95 36.11
CA ASP A 43 20.08 -36.95 36.72
C ASP A 43 20.84 -36.08 35.69
N ALA A 44 20.90 -36.49 34.42
CA ALA A 44 21.53 -35.70 33.36
C ALA A 44 20.66 -34.52 32.87
N MET A 45 19.34 -34.57 33.11
CA MET A 45 18.39 -33.62 32.55
C MET A 45 18.42 -32.25 33.25
N LYS A 46 18.90 -32.18 34.51
CA LYS A 46 19.00 -30.93 35.28
C LYS A 46 20.25 -30.10 34.96
N SER A 47 21.28 -30.70 34.37
CA SER A 47 22.49 -30.00 33.92
C SER A 47 22.39 -29.49 32.48
N MET A 48 21.43 -30.01 31.70
CA MET A 48 21.26 -29.69 30.28
C MET A 48 20.55 -28.35 30.01
N GLU A 49 19.78 -27.83 30.97
CA GLU A 49 19.06 -26.54 30.83
C GLU A 49 20.01 -25.33 30.90
N LYS A 50 21.11 -25.44 31.68
CA LYS A 50 22.11 -24.37 31.81
C LYS A 50 23.09 -24.31 30.63
N GLY A 51 23.19 -25.38 29.84
CA GLY A 51 24.02 -25.46 28.63
C GLY A 51 23.33 -25.00 27.34
N ARG A 52 21.99 -25.10 27.26
CA ARG A 52 21.24 -24.83 26.01
C ARG A 52 21.22 -23.34 25.61
N ALA A 53 21.27 -22.44 26.59
CA ALA A 53 21.35 -21.00 26.37
C ALA A 53 22.74 -20.55 25.85
N ALA A 54 23.82 -21.19 26.32
CA ALA A 54 25.17 -20.91 25.84
C ALA A 54 25.37 -21.42 24.41
N THR A 55 24.82 -22.60 24.08
CA THR A 55 24.90 -23.15 22.71
C THR A 55 24.11 -22.34 21.70
N ALA A 56 22.96 -21.78 22.09
CA ALA A 56 22.15 -20.92 21.21
C ALA A 56 22.87 -19.61 20.84
N SER A 57 23.73 -19.11 21.71
CA SER A 57 24.58 -17.96 21.40
C SER A 57 25.71 -18.33 20.44
N SER A 58 26.32 -19.52 20.60
CA SER A 58 27.36 -20.01 19.71
C SER A 58 26.83 -20.37 18.31
N THR A 59 25.59 -20.86 18.20
CA THR A 59 24.99 -21.19 16.90
C THR A 59 24.71 -19.96 16.06
N LYS A 60 24.36 -18.81 16.67
CA LYS A 60 24.16 -17.54 15.93
C LYS A 60 25.44 -17.09 15.24
N LYS A 61 26.60 -17.27 15.87
CA LYS A 61 27.91 -16.94 15.28
C LYS A 61 28.29 -17.79 14.07
N LEU A 62 27.68 -18.98 13.93
CA LEU A 62 27.89 -19.90 12.81
C LEU A 62 26.86 -19.72 11.69
N MET A 63 25.78 -18.96 11.90
CA MET A 63 24.76 -18.73 10.87
C MET A 63 25.20 -17.61 9.92
N ASN A 64 25.33 -17.91 8.63
CA ASN A 64 25.80 -16.98 7.60
C ASN A 64 24.87 -15.78 7.32
N PHE A 65 23.62 -15.83 7.81
CA PHE A 65 22.65 -14.74 7.74
C PHE A 65 22.50 -13.97 9.07
N SER A 66 23.26 -14.34 10.11
CA SER A 66 23.24 -13.63 11.38
C SER A 66 24.12 -12.38 11.33
N GLU A 67 23.67 -11.30 11.98
CA GLU A 67 24.48 -10.09 12.18
C GLU A 67 25.74 -10.34 13.02
N ASN A 68 25.74 -11.40 13.84
CA ASN A 68 26.88 -11.77 14.70
C ASN A 68 27.76 -12.86 14.06
N PHE A 69 27.69 -13.02 12.74
CA PHE A 69 28.41 -14.06 12.02
C PHE A 69 29.94 -13.90 12.13
N GLU A 70 30.62 -14.97 12.53
CA GLU A 70 32.08 -15.02 12.62
C GLU A 70 32.66 -15.96 11.57
N ALA A 71 33.14 -15.41 10.46
CA ALA A 71 33.65 -16.19 9.32
C ALA A 71 34.77 -17.17 9.69
N LYS A 72 35.67 -16.79 10.60
CA LYS A 72 36.78 -17.67 11.05
C LYS A 72 36.25 -18.87 11.81
N LEU A 73 35.34 -18.67 12.77
CA LEU A 73 34.70 -19.77 13.50
C LEU A 73 33.88 -20.67 12.59
N PHE A 74 33.16 -20.08 11.64
CA PHE A 74 32.40 -20.83 10.64
C PHE A 74 33.30 -21.74 9.81
N LEU A 75 34.41 -21.20 9.26
CA LEU A 75 35.35 -22.00 8.48
C LEU A 75 35.99 -23.10 9.31
N SER A 76 36.43 -22.80 10.54
CA SER A 76 37.06 -23.79 11.42
C SER A 76 36.10 -24.89 11.87
N ARG A 77 34.79 -24.62 12.01
CA ARG A 77 33.83 -25.58 12.56
C ARG A 77 32.99 -26.31 11.51
N VAL A 78 32.61 -25.63 10.44
CA VAL A 78 31.74 -26.16 9.37
C VAL A 78 32.57 -26.72 8.21
N HIS A 79 33.74 -26.14 7.95
CA HIS A 79 34.65 -26.52 6.86
C HIS A 79 35.96 -27.12 7.36
N GLN A 80 35.98 -27.79 8.52
CA GLN A 80 37.21 -28.35 9.10
C GLN A 80 37.89 -29.35 8.14
N ASP A 81 37.09 -30.12 7.40
CA ASP A 81 37.54 -31.20 6.52
C ASP A 81 37.53 -30.78 5.02
N THR A 82 37.29 -29.50 4.72
CA THR A 82 37.26 -29.00 3.34
C THR A 82 38.68 -28.70 2.84
N SER A 83 39.01 -29.16 1.62
CA SER A 83 40.33 -28.94 1.06
C SER A 83 40.61 -27.45 0.76
N GLY A 84 41.88 -27.06 0.80
CA GLY A 84 42.27 -25.68 0.46
C GLY A 84 41.95 -25.29 -0.99
N ALA A 85 41.88 -26.25 -1.92
CA ALA A 85 41.50 -26.00 -3.30
C ALA A 85 40.00 -25.69 -3.41
N ASP A 86 39.15 -26.45 -2.70
CA ASP A 86 37.71 -26.23 -2.68
C ASP A 86 37.35 -24.92 -1.99
N LEU A 87 38.06 -24.54 -0.92
CA LEU A 87 37.89 -23.24 -0.25
C LEU A 87 38.24 -22.07 -1.18
N LYS A 88 39.31 -22.20 -1.98
CA LYS A 88 39.69 -21.17 -2.96
C LYS A 88 38.66 -21.06 -4.09
N SER A 89 38.17 -22.21 -4.59
CA SER A 89 37.10 -22.25 -5.59
C SER A 89 35.81 -21.60 -5.07
N GLY A 90 35.41 -21.95 -3.84
CA GLY A 90 34.26 -21.36 -3.15
C GLY A 90 34.40 -19.85 -2.96
N ALA A 91 35.60 -19.36 -2.62
CA ALA A 91 35.86 -17.93 -2.50
C ALA A 91 35.71 -17.19 -3.85
N LEU A 92 36.16 -17.79 -4.96
CA LEU A 92 35.97 -17.23 -6.30
C LEU A 92 34.49 -17.22 -6.72
N GLY A 93 33.77 -18.31 -6.43
CA GLY A 93 32.32 -18.40 -6.64
C GLY A 93 31.57 -17.31 -5.87
N LEU A 94 31.84 -17.17 -4.57
CA LEU A 94 31.22 -16.14 -3.73
C LEU A 94 31.51 -14.73 -4.24
N LYS A 95 32.76 -14.45 -4.64
CA LYS A 95 33.13 -13.15 -5.20
C LYS A 95 32.37 -12.84 -6.49
N THR A 96 32.14 -13.85 -7.32
CA THR A 96 31.40 -13.71 -8.58
C THR A 96 29.92 -13.51 -8.31
N ASP A 97 29.33 -14.28 -7.40
CA ASP A 97 27.94 -14.15 -7.01
C ASP A 97 27.63 -12.78 -6.37
N LEU A 98 28.49 -12.30 -5.46
CA LEU A 98 28.34 -10.96 -4.87
C LEU A 98 28.37 -9.85 -5.93
N LYS A 99 29.23 -9.97 -6.95
CA LYS A 99 29.25 -9.04 -8.09
C LYS A 99 27.95 -9.14 -8.90
N GLY A 100 27.49 -10.35 -9.18
CA GLY A 100 26.24 -10.62 -9.88
C GLY A 100 25.04 -10.01 -9.14
N GLN A 101 24.87 -10.30 -7.86
CA GLN A 101 23.81 -9.74 -7.02
C GLN A 101 23.86 -8.21 -6.95
N THR A 102 25.06 -7.62 -6.87
CA THR A 102 25.23 -6.16 -6.88
C THR A 102 24.75 -5.58 -8.21
N GLN A 103 25.05 -6.22 -9.33
CA GLN A 103 24.59 -5.79 -10.66
C GLN A 103 23.08 -5.96 -10.82
N GLN A 104 22.51 -7.11 -10.40
CA GLN A 104 21.07 -7.36 -10.43
C GLN A 104 20.31 -6.30 -9.65
N ARG A 105 20.79 -5.92 -8.46
CA ARG A 105 20.18 -4.85 -7.66
C ARG A 105 20.22 -3.50 -8.35
N LYS A 106 21.33 -3.18 -9.04
CA LYS A 106 21.45 -1.94 -9.83
C LYS A 106 20.50 -1.94 -11.03
N LEU A 107 20.38 -3.06 -11.73
CA LEU A 107 19.44 -3.21 -12.84
C LEU A 107 18.01 -3.06 -12.36
N LEU A 108 17.64 -3.66 -11.23
CA LEU A 108 16.30 -3.51 -10.66
C LEU A 108 15.97 -2.04 -10.41
N VAL A 109 16.89 -1.26 -9.83
CA VAL A 109 16.69 0.18 -9.66
C VAL A 109 16.55 0.86 -11.02
N LYS A 110 17.46 0.59 -11.96
CA LYS A 110 17.48 1.20 -13.29
C LYS A 110 16.18 0.94 -14.06
N ASP A 111 15.73 -0.31 -14.11
CA ASP A 111 14.60 -0.75 -14.93
C ASP A 111 13.26 -0.28 -14.35
N ASN A 112 13.20 -0.01 -13.05
CA ASN A 112 11.97 0.44 -12.38
C ASN A 112 11.95 1.96 -12.10
N PHE A 113 13.08 2.66 -12.25
CA PHE A 113 13.20 4.07 -11.88
C PHE A 113 12.22 4.95 -12.65
N ASP A 114 12.20 4.82 -13.98
CA ASP A 114 11.36 5.67 -14.83
C ASP A 114 9.87 5.49 -14.54
N CYS A 115 9.44 4.25 -14.26
CA CYS A 115 8.07 3.95 -13.86
C CYS A 115 7.72 4.59 -12.51
N PHE A 116 8.59 4.45 -11.51
CA PHE A 116 8.40 5.08 -10.20
C PHE A 116 8.31 6.61 -10.30
N VAL A 117 9.23 7.24 -11.03
CA VAL A 117 9.27 8.69 -11.21
C VAL A 117 8.03 9.16 -11.98
N SER A 118 7.64 8.46 -13.03
CA SER A 118 6.44 8.78 -13.81
C SER A 118 5.19 8.71 -12.94
N CYS A 119 4.98 7.60 -12.23
CA CYS A 119 3.81 7.42 -11.36
C CYS A 119 3.77 8.49 -10.27
N LYS A 120 4.90 8.77 -9.61
CA LYS A 120 4.99 9.82 -8.59
C LYS A 120 4.60 11.18 -9.18
N THR A 121 5.15 11.54 -10.34
CA THR A 121 4.86 12.81 -11.01
C THR A 121 3.37 12.93 -11.37
N THR A 122 2.75 11.85 -11.86
CA THR A 122 1.31 11.85 -12.15
C THR A 122 0.48 12.04 -10.89
N ILE A 123 0.80 11.34 -9.80
CA ILE A 123 0.11 11.48 -8.51
C ILE A 123 0.25 12.90 -7.98
N ASP A 124 1.46 13.44 -7.96
CA ASP A 124 1.74 14.81 -7.50
C ASP A 124 0.95 15.84 -8.33
N GLY A 125 0.92 15.67 -9.66
CA GLY A 125 0.15 16.54 -10.56
C GLY A 125 -1.35 16.51 -10.30
N ILE A 126 -1.92 15.33 -10.04
CA ILE A 126 -3.34 15.18 -9.67
C ILE A 126 -3.63 15.86 -8.33
N LEU A 127 -2.77 15.67 -7.34
CA LEU A 127 -2.92 16.29 -6.02
C LEU A 127 -2.98 17.82 -6.14
N VAL A 128 -2.01 18.42 -6.84
CA VAL A 128 -1.96 19.86 -7.05
C VAL A 128 -3.18 20.37 -7.82
N TYR A 129 -3.65 19.61 -8.82
CA TYR A 129 -4.85 19.97 -9.57
C TYR A 129 -6.10 19.98 -8.67
N ILE A 130 -6.28 18.96 -7.83
CA ILE A 130 -7.41 18.86 -6.90
C ILE A 130 -7.34 20.01 -5.88
N GLU A 131 -6.19 20.24 -5.27
CA GLU A 131 -6.00 21.36 -4.33
C GLU A 131 -6.34 22.71 -4.99
N SER A 132 -5.91 22.92 -6.23
CA SER A 132 -6.26 24.12 -7.01
C SER A 132 -7.76 24.21 -7.30
N LYS A 133 -8.42 23.11 -7.63
CA LYS A 133 -9.87 23.08 -7.87
C LYS A 133 -10.67 23.32 -6.60
N LEU A 134 -10.26 22.74 -5.48
CA LEU A 134 -10.87 22.99 -4.18
C LEU A 134 -10.72 24.46 -3.78
N LYS A 135 -9.51 25.02 -3.93
CA LYS A 135 -9.27 26.44 -3.67
C LYS A 135 -10.11 27.35 -4.55
N GLN A 136 -10.25 27.05 -5.85
CA GLN A 136 -11.13 27.81 -6.75
C GLN A 136 -12.60 27.80 -6.32
N ILE A 137 -13.08 26.69 -5.74
CA ILE A 137 -14.45 26.57 -5.23
C ILE A 137 -14.62 27.39 -3.94
N GLU A 138 -13.60 27.41 -3.08
CA GLU A 138 -13.62 28.22 -1.85
C GLU A 138 -13.55 29.72 -2.15
N ASP A 139 -12.69 30.13 -3.08
CA ASP A 139 -12.49 31.52 -3.47
C ASP A 139 -13.69 32.09 -4.26
N ASN A 140 -14.53 31.24 -4.86
CA ASN A 140 -15.75 31.64 -5.56
C ASN A 140 -17.03 31.07 -4.89
N PRO A 141 -17.74 31.83 -4.04
CA PRO A 141 -18.95 31.35 -3.35
C PRO A 141 -20.13 31.05 -4.28
N GLU A 142 -20.07 31.50 -5.54
CA GLU A 142 -21.05 31.17 -6.58
C GLU A 142 -20.80 29.77 -7.19
N GLY A 143 -19.63 29.16 -6.91
CA GLY A 143 -19.24 27.83 -7.37
C GLY A 143 -19.98 26.66 -6.72
N SER A 144 -20.72 26.91 -5.62
CA SER A 144 -21.78 25.98 -5.22
C SER A 144 -23.01 26.28 -6.08
N GLU A 145 -23.30 25.39 -7.02
CA GLU A 145 -24.47 25.45 -7.93
C GLU A 145 -25.81 25.57 -7.17
N THR A 146 -25.79 25.37 -5.85
CA THR A 146 -26.92 25.49 -4.93
C THR A 146 -27.38 26.91 -4.63
N SER A 147 -26.60 27.95 -4.95
CA SER A 147 -27.01 29.34 -4.73
C SER A 147 -28.30 29.71 -5.50
N HIS A 148 -28.40 29.28 -6.75
CA HIS A 148 -29.60 29.45 -7.57
C HIS A 148 -30.80 28.70 -6.99
N LEU A 149 -30.60 27.43 -6.62
CA LEU A 149 -31.63 26.61 -5.97
C LEU A 149 -32.09 27.20 -4.64
N PHE A 150 -31.17 27.71 -3.82
CA PHE A 150 -31.49 28.36 -2.55
C PHE A 150 -32.39 29.58 -2.77
N ASN A 151 -32.07 30.42 -3.76
CA ASN A 151 -32.90 31.58 -4.11
C ASN A 151 -34.30 31.17 -4.62
N LEU A 152 -34.38 30.12 -5.45
CA LEU A 152 -35.65 29.53 -5.90
C LEU A 152 -36.47 29.00 -4.72
N MET A 153 -35.86 28.25 -3.81
CA MET A 153 -36.51 27.71 -2.60
C MET A 153 -36.99 28.83 -1.68
N GLN A 154 -36.23 29.90 -1.50
CA GLN A 154 -36.67 31.08 -0.73
C GLN A 154 -37.87 31.76 -1.39
N GLY A 155 -37.89 31.85 -2.72
CA GLY A 155 -39.04 32.33 -3.49
C GLY A 155 -40.28 31.45 -3.31
N VAL A 156 -40.14 30.13 -3.39
CA VAL A 156 -41.24 29.18 -3.14
C VAL A 156 -41.72 29.27 -1.70
N ASN A 157 -40.80 29.30 -0.73
CA ASN A 157 -41.12 29.39 0.69
C ASN A 157 -41.84 30.70 1.04
N SER A 158 -41.43 31.83 0.45
CA SER A 158 -42.12 33.11 0.64
C SER A 158 -43.53 33.09 0.07
N ARG A 159 -43.74 32.51 -1.12
CA ARG A 159 -45.06 32.34 -1.73
C ARG A 159 -45.95 31.40 -0.93
N ALA A 160 -45.42 30.26 -0.49
CA ALA A 160 -46.12 29.31 0.36
C ALA A 160 -46.49 29.96 1.70
N SER A 161 -45.55 30.64 2.34
CA SER A 161 -45.80 31.37 3.59
C SER A 161 -46.89 32.43 3.40
N CYS A 162 -46.86 33.25 2.35
CA CYS A 162 -47.94 34.20 2.06
C CYS A 162 -49.29 33.53 1.80
N ALA A 163 -49.32 32.37 1.13
CA ALA A 163 -50.56 31.67 0.80
C ALA A 163 -51.19 30.94 2.01
N PHE A 164 -50.36 30.29 2.85
CA PHE A 164 -50.81 29.48 3.97
C PHE A 164 -50.92 30.26 5.28
N LYS A 165 -50.18 31.37 5.44
CA LYS A 165 -50.24 32.21 6.65
C LYS A 165 -51.65 32.69 6.99
N PRO A 166 -52.50 33.16 6.05
CA PRO A 166 -53.89 33.50 6.35
C PRO A 166 -54.74 32.31 6.83
N LEU A 167 -54.40 31.09 6.44
CA LEU A 167 -55.10 29.88 6.89
C LEU A 167 -54.67 29.51 8.32
N PHE A 168 -53.39 29.64 8.63
CA PHE A 168 -52.88 29.46 10.00
C PHE A 168 -53.37 30.56 10.94
N GLU A 169 -53.46 31.81 10.47
CA GLU A 169 -54.01 32.93 11.23
C GLU A 169 -55.50 32.77 11.50
N ARG A 170 -56.27 32.12 10.61
CA ARG A 170 -57.66 31.74 10.91
C ARG A 170 -57.74 30.65 11.97
N GLN A 171 -56.77 29.74 12.03
CA GLN A 171 -56.69 28.71 13.06
C GLN A 171 -56.27 29.27 14.42
N VAL A 172 -55.39 30.28 14.43
CA VAL A 172 -54.96 31.02 15.62
C VAL A 172 -55.98 32.07 16.05
N GLY A 173 -56.73 32.65 15.12
CA GLY A 173 -57.83 33.60 15.34
C GLY A 173 -59.12 32.96 15.88
N ILE A 174 -59.18 31.63 15.97
CA ILE A 174 -60.14 30.94 16.84
C ILE A 174 -59.71 31.09 18.32
N ASN A 175 -58.44 31.45 18.59
CA ASN A 175 -57.82 31.53 19.91
C ASN A 175 -57.09 32.87 20.22
N GLY A 176 -57.16 33.93 19.39
CA GLY A 176 -56.48 35.19 19.71
C GLY A 176 -56.55 36.28 18.63
N GLU A 177 -56.83 37.51 19.07
CA GLU A 177 -57.31 38.68 18.32
C GLU A 177 -56.35 39.34 17.30
N ASP A 178 -56.99 39.98 16.32
CA ASP A 178 -56.56 40.80 15.18
C ASP A 178 -55.19 41.53 15.18
N LYS A 179 -54.38 41.24 14.16
CA LYS A 179 -53.38 42.17 13.58
C LYS A 179 -53.36 42.06 12.04
N VAL A 180 -53.91 43.08 11.37
CA VAL A 180 -53.96 43.25 9.91
C VAL A 180 -52.55 43.47 9.33
N CYS A 181 -52.17 42.71 8.30
CA CYS A 181 -50.98 42.98 7.47
C CYS A 181 -51.30 43.99 6.35
N PRO A 182 -50.39 44.94 6.02
CA PRO A 182 -50.67 45.98 5.03
C PRO A 182 -50.60 45.44 3.60
N ARG A 183 -51.63 45.77 2.81
CA ARG A 183 -51.71 45.51 1.37
C ARG A 183 -50.88 46.57 0.64
N ASN A 184 -49.76 46.20 0.04
CA ASN A 184 -48.95 47.11 -0.77
C ASN A 184 -49.66 47.40 -2.10
N ALA A 185 -50.39 48.51 -2.15
CA ALA A 185 -50.86 49.11 -3.39
C ALA A 185 -49.72 49.94 -4.01
N SER A 186 -49.13 49.46 -5.11
CA SER A 186 -48.34 50.29 -6.02
C SER A 186 -48.64 49.94 -7.48
N LYS A 187 -49.59 50.72 -8.02
CA LYS A 187 -49.52 51.43 -9.30
C LYS A 187 -49.33 50.59 -10.58
N VAL A 188 -50.45 50.17 -11.17
CA VAL A 188 -50.57 50.01 -12.62
C VAL A 188 -50.54 51.42 -13.21
N GLN A 189 -49.48 51.74 -13.96
CA GLN A 189 -49.34 53.01 -14.66
C GLN A 189 -49.93 52.84 -16.07
N ASN A 190 -50.84 53.76 -16.40
CA ASN A 190 -51.62 53.84 -17.62
C ASN A 190 -50.81 53.66 -18.91
N ILE A 191 -51.37 52.89 -19.84
CA ILE A 191 -51.10 52.98 -21.28
C ILE A 191 -52.38 53.52 -21.91
N VAL A 192 -52.39 54.83 -22.25
CA VAL A 192 -53.03 55.42 -23.43
C VAL A 192 -52.17 56.62 -23.82
#